data_AF-A0A7Z9GFH3-F1
#
_entry.id   AF-A0A7Z9GFH3-F1
#
_cell.length_a   1.000
_cell.length_b   1.000
_cell.length_c   1.000
_cell.angle_alpha   90.00
_cell.angle_beta   90.00
_cell.angle_gamma   90.00
#
_symmetry.space_group_name_H-M   'P 1'
#
loop_
_entity.id
_entity.type
_entity.pdbx_description
1 polymer ?
#
loop_
_entity_poly.entity_id
_entity_poly.type
_entity_poly.pdbx_seq_one_letter_code
_entity_poly.pdbx_strand_id
1 'polypeptide(L)'
;MKTPYIFSLIGLLLFGGNSLNAQNDANSKKGGIYLLYVHMSDDLTTEYKKTNNSRTFLNGYSESAIFPDNLLDSVKVRAEMFCSEKLQADVTCIYKMSKKGKQVTSIGANGEIEGMPANTFKNAVANSDLDYYVRLSIMMHPGGKPIIFNNGNESLIKPVVDGYIKVFDEAKNVVWKNSATLKDFSTLRSTSSTDGDITVTVSETLGPEDIFMIYERTLIELFNE
;
A
#
# COMPACT_ATOMS: atom_id res chain seq x y z
N MET A 1 -56.17 -48.00 -29.32
CA MET A 1 -55.78 -49.25 -29.99
C MET A 1 -54.50 -48.95 -30.78
N LYS A 2 -53.40 -49.63 -30.43
CA LYS A 2 -52.11 -49.75 -31.15
C LYS A 2 -51.28 -48.49 -31.45
N THR A 3 -50.16 -48.36 -30.74
CA THR A 3 -48.87 -47.85 -31.23
C THR A 3 -48.36 -48.69 -32.42
N PRO A 4 -47.52 -48.12 -33.32
CA PRO A 4 -46.07 -48.31 -33.16
C PRO A 4 -45.19 -47.10 -33.52
N TYR A 5 -43.96 -47.18 -33.01
CA TYR A 5 -42.79 -46.31 -33.17
C TYR A 5 -42.26 -46.23 -34.61
N ILE A 6 -41.52 -45.15 -34.95
CA ILE A 6 -40.22 -45.19 -35.67
C ILE A 6 -39.51 -43.83 -35.51
N PHE A 7 -38.19 -43.92 -35.35
CA PHE A 7 -37.15 -42.93 -35.11
C PHE A 7 -37.08 -41.76 -36.09
N SER A 8 -36.69 -40.57 -35.60
CA SER A 8 -35.78 -39.68 -36.33
C SER A 8 -34.88 -38.92 -35.36
N LEU A 9 -33.58 -39.10 -35.58
CA LEU A 9 -32.43 -38.60 -34.85
C LEU A 9 -31.97 -37.30 -35.55
N ILE A 10 -32.05 -36.14 -34.89
CA ILE A 10 -31.34 -34.93 -35.33
C ILE A 10 -30.63 -34.33 -34.12
N GLY A 11 -29.30 -34.26 -34.26
CA GLY A 11 -28.34 -33.95 -33.22
C GLY A 11 -28.51 -32.56 -32.61
N LEU A 12 -28.47 -32.53 -31.28
CA LEU A 12 -28.31 -31.33 -30.49
C LEU A 12 -26.80 -31.05 -30.38
N LEU A 13 -26.36 -29.95 -31.02
CA LEU A 13 -25.04 -29.37 -30.83
C LEU A 13 -24.84 -28.99 -29.36
N LEU A 14 -24.00 -29.74 -28.67
CA LEU A 14 -23.47 -29.37 -27.37
C LEU A 14 -22.51 -28.18 -27.57
N PHE A 15 -22.96 -26.97 -27.24
CA PHE A 15 -22.04 -25.91 -26.86
C PHE A 15 -21.42 -26.32 -25.52
N GLY A 16 -20.23 -26.91 -25.60
CA GLY A 16 -19.34 -27.09 -24.48
C GLY A 16 -18.96 -25.74 -23.90
N GLY A 17 -19.71 -25.29 -22.90
CA GLY A 17 -19.23 -24.30 -21.96
C GLY A 17 -18.09 -24.92 -21.19
N ASN A 18 -16.87 -24.47 -21.47
CA ASN A 18 -15.69 -24.80 -20.69
C ASN A 18 -15.91 -24.37 -19.22
N SER A 19 -16.32 -25.30 -18.36
CA SER A 19 -16.12 -25.18 -16.92
C SER A 19 -14.65 -25.47 -16.62
N LEU A 20 -13.78 -24.52 -16.94
CA LEU A 20 -12.37 -24.56 -16.55
C LEU A 20 -12.24 -23.90 -15.19
N ASN A 21 -11.72 -24.69 -14.25
CA ASN A 21 -11.17 -24.33 -12.93
C ASN A 21 -12.16 -24.06 -11.79
N ALA A 22 -12.59 -25.14 -11.14
CA ALA A 22 -13.02 -25.12 -9.73
C ALA A 22 -12.30 -26.21 -8.91
N GLN A 23 -11.06 -26.55 -9.27
CA GLN A 23 -10.36 -27.71 -8.70
C GLN A 23 -8.86 -27.45 -8.41
N ASN A 24 -8.51 -26.28 -7.85
CA ASN A 24 -7.16 -26.03 -7.31
C ASN A 24 -7.12 -25.36 -5.92
N ASP A 25 -8.25 -25.02 -5.30
CA ASP A 25 -8.25 -24.22 -4.06
C ASP A 25 -7.92 -25.00 -2.78
N ALA A 26 -7.77 -26.33 -2.85
CA ALA A 26 -7.47 -27.14 -1.67
C ALA A 26 -5.97 -27.19 -1.30
N ASN A 27 -5.08 -26.67 -2.16
CA ASN A 27 -3.62 -26.71 -1.97
C ASN A 27 -2.94 -25.38 -2.36
N SER A 28 -3.67 -24.25 -2.40
CA SER A 28 -2.99 -22.97 -2.56
C SER A 28 -2.12 -22.71 -1.33
N LYS A 29 -0.86 -22.36 -1.56
CA LYS A 29 0.05 -21.94 -0.48
C LYS A 29 -0.55 -20.72 0.20
N LYS A 30 -0.30 -20.56 1.50
CA LYS A 30 -0.78 -19.45 2.30
C LYS A 30 0.37 -18.57 2.75
N GLY A 31 0.16 -17.27 2.77
CA GLY A 31 1.14 -16.31 3.26
C GLY A 31 0.55 -15.26 4.18
N GLY A 32 1.41 -14.66 4.99
CA GLY A 32 1.03 -13.67 5.97
C GLY A 32 1.97 -12.48 5.97
N ILE A 33 1.45 -11.28 5.72
CA ILE A 33 2.19 -10.04 5.93
C ILE A 33 2.14 -9.72 7.42
N TYR A 34 3.21 -10.07 8.14
CA TYR A 34 3.29 -9.87 9.59
C TYR A 34 3.83 -8.50 9.98
N LEU A 35 4.54 -7.84 9.05
CA LEU A 35 4.99 -6.47 9.21
C LEU A 35 4.78 -5.73 7.89
N LEU A 36 3.90 -4.73 7.93
CA LEU A 36 3.73 -3.73 6.87
C LEU A 36 4.05 -2.37 7.48
N TYR A 37 5.28 -1.91 7.24
CA TYR A 37 5.76 -0.65 7.80
C TYR A 37 5.76 0.41 6.70
N VAL A 38 4.88 1.40 6.80
CA VAL A 38 4.86 2.56 5.91
C VAL A 38 5.10 3.78 6.77
N HIS A 39 6.19 4.49 6.51
CA HIS A 39 6.63 5.62 7.30
C HIS A 39 6.96 6.81 6.40
N MET A 40 6.53 8.00 6.81
CA MET A 40 6.89 9.26 6.16
C MET A 40 7.55 10.21 7.16
N SER A 41 8.68 10.79 6.77
CA SER A 41 9.30 11.88 7.54
C SER A 41 8.38 13.10 7.58
N ASP A 42 8.31 13.75 8.75
CA ASP A 42 7.54 14.98 8.98
C ASP A 42 7.91 16.09 7.99
N ASP A 43 9.15 16.13 7.50
CA ASP A 43 9.62 17.10 6.49
C ASP A 43 8.84 17.02 5.16
N LEU A 44 8.19 15.89 4.88
CA LEU A 44 7.38 15.68 3.66
C LEU A 44 5.90 16.03 3.85
N THR A 45 5.43 16.10 5.10
CA THR A 45 4.01 16.25 5.46
C THR A 45 3.70 17.52 6.25
N THR A 46 4.72 18.21 6.79
CA THR A 46 4.57 19.42 7.60
C THR A 46 4.43 20.67 6.73
N GLU A 47 3.34 21.40 6.90
CA GLU A 47 3.08 22.64 6.16
C GLU A 47 4.04 23.76 6.59
N TYR A 48 4.87 24.26 5.67
CA TYR A 48 5.67 25.47 5.91
C TYR A 48 4.83 26.73 5.71
N LYS A 49 4.48 27.42 6.81
CA LYS A 49 3.79 28.71 6.78
C LYS A 49 4.66 29.82 6.16
N LYS A 50 4.22 30.45 5.07
CA LYS A 50 4.80 31.72 4.56
C LYS A 50 4.28 32.94 5.32
N THR A 51 5.21 33.84 5.64
CA THR A 51 5.08 35.05 6.45
C THR A 51 4.18 36.11 5.81
N ASN A 52 3.36 36.80 6.62
CA ASN A 52 2.70 38.05 6.22
C ASN A 52 3.63 39.23 6.53
N ASN A 53 3.72 40.24 5.65
CA ASN A 53 4.45 41.50 5.88
C ASN A 53 3.77 42.44 6.90
N SER A 54 2.77 41.98 7.63
CA SER A 54 2.13 42.73 8.71
C SER A 54 2.54 42.17 10.09
N ARG A 55 2.88 43.10 10.98
CA ARG A 55 3.40 42.85 12.34
C ARG A 55 2.36 42.15 13.20
N THR A 56 2.34 40.81 13.18
CA THR A 56 1.63 40.00 14.18
C THR A 56 2.44 38.74 14.45
N PHE A 57 2.99 38.68 15.66
CA PHE A 57 4.12 37.84 16.08
C PHE A 57 3.78 36.37 16.38
N LEU A 58 2.53 35.93 16.27
CA LEU A 58 2.15 34.54 16.56
C LEU A 58 1.00 34.15 15.65
N ASN A 59 1.16 33.09 14.87
CA ASN A 59 0.09 32.18 14.44
C ASN A 59 0.77 31.04 13.68
N GLY A 60 0.69 29.80 14.15
CA GLY A 60 1.23 28.65 13.45
C GLY A 60 0.91 27.40 14.24
N TYR A 61 -0.24 26.80 13.94
CA TYR A 61 -0.57 25.45 14.37
C TYR A 61 -0.27 24.55 13.17
N SER A 62 0.52 23.50 13.36
CA SER A 62 0.84 22.49 12.35
C SER A 62 -0.14 21.34 12.55
N GLU A 63 -1.04 21.11 11.59
CA GLU A 63 -1.92 19.94 11.59
C GLU A 63 -1.39 18.95 10.55
N SER A 64 -0.94 17.77 10.99
CA SER A 64 -0.62 16.67 10.07
C SER A 64 -1.92 16.18 9.42
N ALA A 65 -1.92 15.98 8.10
CA ALA A 65 -3.09 15.47 7.38
C ALA A 65 -3.49 14.07 7.89
N ILE A 66 -4.76 13.89 8.25
CA ILE A 66 -5.34 12.59 8.59
C ILE A 66 -5.36 11.72 7.33
N PHE A 67 -4.81 10.51 7.41
CA PHE A 67 -4.83 9.56 6.29
C PHE A 67 -6.22 8.89 6.19
N PRO A 68 -6.98 9.07 5.09
CA PRO A 68 -8.35 8.57 5.00
C PRO A 68 -8.43 7.04 5.09
N ASP A 69 -9.47 6.52 5.78
CA ASP A 69 -9.68 5.07 5.99
C ASP A 69 -9.69 4.26 4.68
N ASN A 70 -10.30 4.80 3.62
CA ASN A 70 -10.34 4.14 2.31
C ASN A 70 -8.94 3.95 1.71
N LEU A 71 -8.00 4.87 1.96
CA LEU A 71 -6.62 4.73 1.52
C LEU A 71 -5.85 3.77 2.43
N LEU A 72 -6.14 3.74 3.74
CA LEU A 72 -5.56 2.73 4.67
C LEU A 72 -5.91 1.31 4.24
N ASP A 73 -7.17 1.08 3.87
CA ASP A 73 -7.62 -0.21 3.34
C ASP A 73 -6.94 -0.53 2.01
N SER A 74 -6.82 0.46 1.13
CA SER A 74 -6.14 0.30 -0.16
C SER A 74 -4.66 -0.06 0.00
N VAL A 75 -3.96 0.48 1.00
CA VAL A 75 -2.56 0.14 1.31
C VAL A 75 -2.43 -1.36 1.59
N LYS A 76 -3.27 -1.92 2.47
CA LYS A 76 -3.27 -3.35 2.81
C LYS A 76 -3.58 -4.21 1.59
N VAL A 77 -4.69 -3.92 0.92
CA VAL A 77 -5.17 -4.69 -0.25
C VAL A 77 -4.11 -4.72 -1.35
N ARG A 78 -3.43 -3.59 -1.62
CA ARG A 78 -2.35 -3.56 -2.61
C ARG A 78 -1.17 -4.43 -2.17
N ALA A 79 -0.70 -4.34 -0.93
CA ALA A 79 0.40 -5.20 -0.47
C ALA A 79 0.05 -6.69 -0.58
N GLU A 80 -1.15 -7.07 -0.16
CA GLU A 80 -1.68 -8.43 -0.25
C GLU A 80 -1.73 -8.93 -1.70
N MET A 81 -2.25 -8.10 -2.61
CA MET A 81 -2.34 -8.42 -4.03
C MET A 81 -0.95 -8.66 -4.66
N PHE A 82 0.00 -7.74 -4.49
CA PHE A 82 1.36 -7.88 -5.02
C PHE A 82 2.09 -9.09 -4.44
N CYS A 83 1.94 -9.34 -3.13
CA CYS A 83 2.54 -10.51 -2.50
C CYS A 83 1.88 -11.81 -2.98
N SER A 84 0.56 -11.84 -3.12
CA SER A 84 -0.19 -13.01 -3.58
C SER A 84 0.20 -13.41 -5.00
N GLU A 85 0.30 -12.42 -5.89
CA GLU A 85 0.75 -12.64 -7.26
C GLU A 85 2.18 -13.16 -7.31
N LYS A 86 3.11 -12.53 -6.58
CA LYS A 86 4.53 -12.90 -6.58
C LYS A 86 4.79 -14.29 -6.00
N LEU A 87 4.10 -14.64 -4.91
CA LEU A 87 4.31 -15.89 -4.18
C LEU A 87 3.42 -17.02 -4.69
N GLN A 88 2.47 -16.73 -5.58
CA GLN A 88 1.43 -17.65 -6.03
C GLN A 88 0.72 -18.31 -4.82
N ALA A 89 0.36 -17.47 -3.85
CA ALA A 89 -0.17 -17.85 -2.56
C ALA A 89 -1.32 -16.93 -2.15
N ASP A 90 -2.23 -17.41 -1.32
CA ASP A 90 -3.23 -16.57 -0.65
C ASP A 90 -2.54 -15.79 0.48
N VAL A 91 -2.23 -14.51 0.24
CA VAL A 91 -1.50 -13.67 1.19
C VAL A 91 -2.43 -12.64 1.82
N THR A 92 -2.51 -12.64 3.15
CA THR A 92 -3.28 -11.65 3.92
C THR A 92 -2.43 -11.00 5.01
N CYS A 93 -2.82 -9.82 5.48
CA CYS A 93 -2.20 -9.18 6.64
C CYS A 93 -2.52 -9.97 7.91
N ILE A 94 -1.48 -10.34 8.66
CA ILE A 94 -1.63 -11.06 9.93
C ILE A 94 -1.19 -10.20 11.10
N TYR A 95 -2.08 -10.06 12.07
CA TYR A 95 -1.90 -9.12 13.17
C TYR A 95 -1.50 -9.83 14.46
N LYS A 96 -0.77 -9.09 15.29
CA LYS A 96 -0.51 -9.52 16.65
C LYS A 96 -1.81 -9.45 17.45
N MET A 97 -2.08 -10.49 18.24
CA MET A 97 -3.18 -10.47 19.21
C MET A 97 -2.66 -10.07 20.59
N SER A 98 -3.40 -9.19 21.27
CA SER A 98 -3.17 -8.89 22.68
C SER A 98 -3.63 -10.06 23.56
N LYS A 99 -3.22 -10.06 24.84
CA LYS A 99 -3.67 -11.06 25.84
C LYS A 99 -5.19 -11.11 26.00
N LYS A 100 -5.91 -10.05 25.61
CA LYS A 100 -7.37 -9.95 25.68
C LYS A 100 -8.06 -10.32 24.35
N GLY A 101 -7.32 -10.89 23.39
CA GLY A 101 -7.86 -11.27 22.08
C GLY A 101 -8.13 -10.10 21.13
N LYS A 102 -7.69 -8.88 21.46
CA LYS A 102 -7.81 -7.73 20.55
C LYS A 102 -6.63 -7.67 19.60
N GLN A 103 -6.91 -7.33 18.34
CA GLN A 103 -5.90 -7.02 17.33
C GLN A 103 -5.03 -5.83 17.77
N VAL A 104 -3.73 -5.94 17.57
CA VAL A 104 -2.75 -4.88 17.78
C VAL A 104 -2.20 -4.47 16.43
N THR A 105 -2.31 -3.17 16.15
CA THR A 105 -1.86 -2.53 14.91
C THR A 105 -0.79 -1.48 15.21
N SER A 106 -0.17 -0.95 14.17
CA SER A 106 0.53 0.34 14.27
C SER A 106 -0.43 1.43 14.79
N ILE A 107 0.13 2.39 15.53
CA ILE A 107 -0.62 3.44 16.24
C ILE A 107 -0.60 4.80 15.54
N GLY A 108 0.05 4.90 14.38
CA GLY A 108 0.07 6.14 13.60
C GLY A 108 1.04 7.22 14.12
N ALA A 109 2.06 6.85 14.90
CA ALA A 109 2.94 7.80 15.57
C ALA A 109 4.25 8.00 14.80
N ASN A 110 4.83 9.21 14.88
CA ASN A 110 6.11 9.57 14.27
C ASN A 110 6.17 9.24 12.77
N GLY A 111 5.14 9.62 12.02
CA GLY A 111 5.10 9.41 10.57
C GLY A 111 4.74 7.99 10.11
N GLU A 112 4.54 7.03 11.02
CA GLU A 112 4.01 5.71 10.68
C GLU A 112 2.51 5.80 10.33
N ILE A 113 2.06 5.04 9.34
CA ILE A 113 0.63 4.88 9.04
C ILE A 113 -0.02 3.96 10.09
N GLU A 114 -1.18 4.34 10.62
CA GLU A 114 -1.91 3.54 11.60
C GLU A 114 -2.61 2.30 11.00
N GLY A 115 -3.01 1.36 11.86
CA GLY A 115 -3.85 0.24 11.45
C GLY A 115 -3.13 -0.90 10.71
N MET A 116 -1.81 -0.83 10.54
CA MET A 116 -1.00 -1.82 9.82
C MET A 116 -0.56 -2.98 10.73
N PRO A 117 -0.29 -4.18 10.19
CA PRO A 117 0.30 -5.27 10.95
C PRO A 117 1.70 -4.87 11.46
N ALA A 118 1.86 -4.84 12.77
CA ALA A 118 3.10 -4.54 13.48
C ALA A 118 3.50 -5.73 14.38
N ASN A 119 3.83 -6.87 13.75
CA ASN A 119 4.17 -8.09 14.46
C ASN A 119 5.65 -8.48 14.31
N THR A 120 6.07 -9.51 15.04
CA THR A 120 7.39 -10.14 14.86
C THR A 120 7.22 -11.50 14.18
N PHE A 121 8.23 -11.92 13.42
CA PHE A 121 8.22 -13.25 12.79
C PHE A 121 7.94 -14.37 13.81
N LYS A 122 8.61 -14.33 14.97
CA LYS A 122 8.43 -15.33 16.04
C LYS A 122 6.96 -15.43 16.48
N ASN A 123 6.31 -14.29 16.67
CA ASN A 123 4.90 -14.28 17.05
C ASN A 123 3.98 -14.69 15.90
N ALA A 124 4.31 -14.35 14.65
CA ALA A 124 3.53 -14.73 13.49
C ALA A 124 3.50 -16.27 13.34
N VAL A 125 4.67 -16.91 13.34
CA VAL A 125 4.77 -18.38 13.28
C VAL A 125 4.07 -19.06 14.46
N ALA A 126 4.20 -18.51 15.66
CA ALA A 126 3.56 -19.11 16.84
C ALA A 126 2.02 -19.06 16.83
N ASN A 127 1.40 -18.22 16.00
CA ASN A 127 -0.05 -18.00 15.99
C ASN A 127 -0.70 -18.24 14.61
N SER A 128 0.06 -18.68 13.61
CA SER A 128 -0.45 -18.96 12.27
C SER A 128 0.40 -20.04 11.60
N ASP A 129 -0.26 -20.92 10.87
CA ASP A 129 0.35 -21.99 10.08
C ASP A 129 0.31 -21.56 8.60
N LEU A 130 1.43 -21.05 8.08
CA LEU A 130 1.54 -20.42 6.76
C LEU A 130 2.84 -20.86 6.09
N ASP A 131 2.81 -20.98 4.76
CA ASP A 131 4.00 -21.29 3.96
C ASP A 131 4.97 -20.12 3.91
N TYR A 132 4.45 -18.88 3.93
CA TYR A 132 5.24 -17.66 3.77
C TYR A 132 4.93 -16.59 4.81
N TYR A 133 5.98 -15.94 5.32
CA TYR A 133 5.90 -14.81 6.23
C TYR A 133 6.60 -13.61 5.63
N VAL A 134 5.84 -12.55 5.37
CA VAL A 134 6.29 -11.36 4.64
C VAL A 134 6.55 -10.21 5.60
N ARG A 135 7.72 -9.60 5.44
CA ARG A 135 8.08 -8.29 5.98
C ARG A 135 8.21 -7.32 4.82
N LEU A 136 7.38 -6.27 4.81
CA LEU A 136 7.41 -5.19 3.85
C LEU A 136 7.62 -3.87 4.59
N SER A 137 8.54 -3.04 4.10
CA SER A 137 8.88 -1.74 4.69
C SER A 137 9.07 -0.72 3.57
N ILE A 138 8.37 0.39 3.67
CA ILE A 138 8.44 1.53 2.74
C ILE A 138 8.65 2.79 3.58
N MET A 139 9.76 3.47 3.32
CA MET A 139 10.19 4.65 4.08
C MET A 139 10.33 5.83 3.14
N MET A 140 9.58 6.89 3.40
CA MET A 140 9.60 8.13 2.64
C MET A 140 10.34 9.21 3.44
N HIS A 141 11.32 9.85 2.83
CA HIS A 141 12.13 10.88 3.49
C HIS A 141 12.63 11.94 2.48
N PRO A 142 13.08 13.11 2.94
CA PRO A 142 13.68 14.10 2.05
C PRO A 142 15.03 13.62 1.47
N GLY A 143 15.41 14.18 0.31
CA GLY A 143 16.73 13.98 -0.32
C GLY A 143 16.70 13.64 -1.83
N GLY A 144 15.52 13.68 -2.45
CA GLY A 144 15.29 13.27 -3.83
C GLY A 144 15.46 14.41 -4.83
N LYS A 145 14.75 14.30 -5.95
CA LYS A 145 14.65 15.41 -6.91
C LYS A 145 13.41 16.26 -6.64
N PRO A 146 13.47 17.57 -6.95
CA PRO A 146 12.29 18.42 -6.95
C PRO A 146 11.23 17.88 -7.90
N ILE A 147 9.96 18.11 -7.54
CA ILE A 147 8.83 17.79 -8.41
C ILE A 147 8.60 18.98 -9.33
N ILE A 148 8.46 18.74 -10.63
CA ILE A 148 8.18 19.80 -11.59
C ILE A 148 6.66 19.91 -11.75
N PHE A 149 6.11 21.08 -11.43
CA PHE A 149 4.69 21.36 -11.63
C PHE A 149 4.38 21.75 -13.07
N ASN A 150 3.10 21.68 -13.46
CA ASN A 150 2.64 22.02 -14.82
C ASN A 150 2.96 23.46 -15.25
N ASN A 151 3.23 24.36 -14.30
CA ASN A 151 3.65 25.75 -14.55
C ASN A 151 5.18 25.91 -14.69
N GLY A 152 5.95 24.83 -14.65
CA GLY A 152 7.40 24.82 -14.75
C GLY A 152 8.15 25.11 -13.45
N ASN A 153 7.45 25.38 -12.34
CA ASN A 153 8.09 25.60 -11.04
C ASN A 153 8.50 24.26 -10.40
N GLU A 154 9.62 24.29 -9.67
CA GLU A 154 10.10 23.17 -8.86
C GLU A 154 9.53 23.23 -7.45
N SER A 155 9.08 22.09 -6.92
CA SER A 155 8.66 21.98 -5.53
C SER A 155 9.87 21.97 -4.58
N LEU A 156 9.65 22.46 -3.36
CA LEU A 156 10.59 22.33 -2.25
C LEU A 156 10.64 20.89 -1.71
N ILE A 157 9.58 20.09 -1.92
CA ILE A 157 9.56 18.68 -1.54
C ILE A 157 10.46 17.87 -2.47
N LYS A 158 11.36 17.10 -1.89
CA LYS A 158 12.26 16.21 -2.63
C LYS A 158 12.15 14.80 -2.08
N PRO A 159 11.06 14.07 -2.36
CA PRO A 159 10.84 12.77 -1.74
C PRO A 159 11.81 11.73 -2.32
N VAL A 160 12.43 10.97 -1.43
CA VAL A 160 13.04 9.67 -1.71
C VAL A 160 12.20 8.63 -1.01
N VAL A 161 12.03 7.49 -1.66
CA VAL A 161 11.40 6.33 -1.04
C VAL A 161 12.28 5.12 -1.15
N ASP A 162 12.55 4.52 0.00
CA ASP A 162 13.22 3.24 0.14
C ASP A 162 12.19 2.16 0.43
N GLY A 163 12.04 1.24 -0.51
CA GLY A 163 11.27 0.03 -0.36
C GLY A 163 12.16 -1.16 -0.01
N TYR A 164 11.68 -2.02 0.88
CA TYR A 164 12.32 -3.27 1.25
C TYR A 164 11.29 -4.36 1.50
N ILE A 165 11.52 -5.53 0.91
CA ILE A 165 10.72 -6.72 1.18
C ILE A 165 11.61 -7.92 1.48
N LYS A 166 11.15 -8.73 2.42
CA LYS A 166 11.76 -10.01 2.76
C LYS A 166 10.68 -11.02 3.09
N VAL A 167 10.77 -12.17 2.44
CA VAL A 167 9.86 -13.29 2.63
C VAL A 167 10.63 -14.45 3.23
N PHE A 168 10.03 -15.04 4.26
CA PHE A 168 10.57 -16.17 4.98
C PHE A 168 9.66 -17.38 4.85
N ASP A 169 10.23 -18.58 4.92
CA ASP A 169 9.47 -19.79 5.24
C ASP A 169 9.23 -19.89 6.77
N GLU A 170 8.51 -20.93 7.21
CA GLU A 170 8.25 -21.23 8.62
C GLU A 170 9.55 -21.40 9.44
N ALA A 171 10.59 -21.96 8.83
CA ALA A 171 11.90 -22.18 9.44
C ALA A 171 12.78 -20.91 9.47
N LYS A 172 12.25 -19.76 9.02
CA LYS A 172 12.92 -18.45 8.95
C LYS A 172 14.04 -18.38 7.91
N ASN A 173 14.08 -19.29 6.95
CA ASN A 173 14.95 -19.15 5.78
C ASN A 173 14.39 -18.09 4.85
N VAL A 174 15.28 -17.34 4.21
CA VAL A 174 14.89 -16.28 3.29
C VAL A 174 14.58 -16.91 1.93
N VAL A 175 13.32 -16.93 1.54
CA VAL A 175 12.90 -17.48 0.24
C VAL A 175 12.94 -16.42 -0.86
N TRP A 176 12.71 -15.15 -0.50
CA TRP A 176 12.81 -14.03 -1.41
C TRP A 176 13.10 -12.72 -0.66
N LYS A 177 13.79 -11.80 -1.33
CA LYS A 177 14.02 -10.44 -0.84
C LYS A 177 14.24 -9.51 -2.02
N ASN A 178 13.80 -8.27 -1.89
CA ASN A 178 14.14 -7.21 -2.83
C ASN A 178 14.21 -5.85 -2.12
N SER A 179 14.83 -4.88 -2.77
CA SER A 179 14.90 -3.50 -2.31
C SER A 179 14.92 -2.55 -3.51
N ALA A 180 14.25 -1.42 -3.40
CA ALA A 180 14.22 -0.38 -4.43
C ALA A 180 14.32 1.00 -3.77
N THR A 181 14.96 1.93 -4.47
CA THR A 181 15.02 3.34 -4.06
C THR A 181 14.53 4.21 -5.20
N LEU A 182 13.46 4.97 -4.99
CA LEU A 182 12.87 5.88 -5.96
C LEU A 182 13.16 7.32 -5.53
N LYS A 183 13.59 8.17 -6.47
CA LYS A 183 13.97 9.57 -6.20
C LYS A 183 13.26 10.60 -7.08
N ASP A 184 12.56 10.14 -8.12
CA ASP A 184 12.04 10.96 -9.19
C ASP A 184 10.52 10.76 -9.31
N PHE A 185 9.75 11.69 -8.74
CA PHE A 185 8.28 11.65 -8.74
C PHE A 185 7.73 12.83 -9.53
N SER A 186 7.53 12.67 -10.85
CA SER A 186 7.20 13.77 -11.77
C SER A 186 5.74 14.26 -11.74
N THR A 187 4.84 13.59 -11.00
CA THR A 187 3.38 13.85 -11.08
C THR A 187 2.71 13.73 -9.71
N LEU A 188 3.11 14.55 -8.73
CA LEU A 188 2.34 14.69 -7.48
C LEU A 188 1.46 15.94 -7.56
N ARG A 189 0.28 15.89 -6.94
CA ARG A 189 -0.72 16.96 -7.00
C ARG A 189 -0.32 18.09 -6.05
N SER A 190 0.17 19.22 -6.57
CA SER A 190 0.13 20.47 -5.80
C SER A 190 -1.26 21.09 -5.89
N THR A 191 -1.89 21.34 -4.76
CA THR A 191 -3.06 22.22 -4.69
C THR A 191 -2.60 23.63 -4.31
N SER A 192 -3.19 24.64 -4.94
CA SER A 192 -3.00 26.04 -4.57
C SER A 192 -4.37 26.70 -4.48
N SER A 193 -4.61 27.42 -3.39
CA SER A 193 -5.84 28.18 -3.15
C SER A 193 -5.48 29.62 -2.84
N THR A 194 -6.27 30.57 -3.32
CA THR A 194 -6.12 32.00 -3.02
C THR A 194 -7.36 32.46 -2.28
N ASP A 195 -7.19 33.20 -1.18
CA ASP A 195 -8.29 33.80 -0.42
C ASP A 195 -8.11 35.33 -0.34
N GLY A 196 -8.86 36.06 -1.17
CA GLY A 196 -8.83 37.54 -1.23
C GLY A 196 -7.46 38.15 -1.55
N ASP A 197 -7.12 39.27 -0.90
CA ASP A 197 -5.81 39.97 -1.01
C ASP A 197 -4.64 39.19 -0.37
N ILE A 198 -4.89 37.96 0.09
CA ILE A 198 -3.92 37.07 0.72
C ILE A 198 -3.54 36.00 -0.29
N THR A 199 -2.32 36.08 -0.82
CA THR A 199 -1.72 34.95 -1.53
C THR A 199 -1.33 33.88 -0.51
N VAL A 200 -2.27 33.01 -0.15
CA VAL A 200 -1.99 31.79 0.60
C VAL A 200 -1.28 30.84 -0.36
N THR A 201 0.05 30.76 -0.26
CA THR A 201 0.76 29.63 -0.87
C THR A 201 0.43 28.41 -0.03
N VAL A 202 -0.58 27.64 -0.44
CA VAL A 202 -0.86 26.31 0.14
C VAL A 202 0.42 25.50 -0.01
N SER A 203 0.87 24.97 1.13
CA SER A 203 2.17 24.34 1.28
C SER A 203 2.38 23.24 0.25
N GLU A 204 3.57 23.22 -0.31
CA GLU A 204 4.09 22.08 -1.04
C GLU A 204 4.33 20.96 -0.02
N THR A 205 3.29 20.23 0.38
CA THR A 205 3.37 19.02 1.22
C THR A 205 2.68 17.86 0.51
N LEU A 206 3.07 16.63 0.86
CA LEU A 206 2.44 15.43 0.29
C LEU A 206 1.09 15.18 0.97
N GLY A 207 0.01 15.21 0.17
CA GLY A 207 -1.30 14.77 0.64
C GLY A 207 -1.39 13.24 0.72
N PRO A 208 -2.39 12.69 1.44
CA PRO A 208 -2.58 11.24 1.58
C PRO A 208 -2.62 10.47 0.26
N GLU A 209 -3.19 11.09 -0.77
CA GLU A 209 -3.25 10.49 -2.09
C GLU A 209 -1.91 10.45 -2.82
N ASP A 210 -1.07 11.47 -2.66
CA ASP A 210 0.29 11.48 -3.23
C ASP A 210 1.16 10.44 -2.54
N ILE A 211 1.01 10.30 -1.22
CA ILE A 211 1.63 9.24 -0.44
C ILE A 211 1.20 7.86 -0.95
N PHE A 212 -0.10 7.65 -1.20
CA PHE A 212 -0.59 6.39 -1.75
C PHE A 212 -0.04 6.09 -3.16
N MET A 213 0.01 7.09 -4.05
CA MET A 213 0.60 6.93 -5.38
C MET A 213 2.10 6.59 -5.32
N ILE A 214 2.84 7.24 -4.42
CA ILE A 214 4.26 6.94 -4.17
C ILE A 214 4.43 5.50 -3.66
N TYR A 215 3.59 5.09 -2.70
CA TYR A 215 3.55 3.73 -2.17
C TYR A 215 3.31 2.70 -3.29
N GLU A 216 2.30 2.92 -4.13
CA GLU A 216 1.97 2.02 -5.24
C GLU A 216 3.10 1.92 -6.26
N ARG A 217 3.71 3.05 -6.65
CA ARG A 217 4.91 3.04 -7.52
C ARG A 217 6.07 2.28 -6.90
N THR A 218 6.26 2.40 -5.60
CA THR A 218 7.32 1.67 -4.88
C THR A 218 7.04 0.17 -4.88
N LEU A 219 5.79 -0.26 -4.72
CA LEU A 219 5.42 -1.67 -4.86
C LEU A 219 5.69 -2.18 -6.28
N ILE A 220 5.28 -1.44 -7.31
CA ILE A 220 5.57 -1.82 -8.69
C ILE A 220 7.07 -2.06 -8.89
N GLU A 221 7.91 -1.12 -8.45
CA GLU A 221 9.36 -1.27 -8.59
C GLU A 221 9.94 -2.41 -7.74
N LEU A 222 9.44 -2.62 -6.53
CA LEU A 222 9.87 -3.71 -5.65
C LEU A 222 9.55 -5.10 -6.20
N PHE A 223 8.51 -5.21 -7.03
CA PHE A 223 8.02 -6.47 -7.56
C PHE A 223 8.32 -6.65 -9.05
N ASN A 224 8.86 -5.62 -9.72
CA ASN A 224 9.44 -5.73 -11.05
C ASN A 224 10.74 -6.55 -10.98
N GLU A 225 10.86 -7.53 -11.89
CA GLU A 225 12.07 -8.30 -12.16
C GLU A 225 12.56 -8.03 -13.58
#